data_AF-A0A0H3FNR5-F1
#
_entry.id   AF-A0A0H3FNR5-F1
#
_cell.length_a   1.000
_cell.length_b   1.000
_cell.length_c   1.000
_cell.angle_alpha   90.00
_cell.angle_beta   90.00
_cell.angle_gamma   90.00
#
_symmetry.space_group_name_H-M   'P 1'
#
loop_
_entity.id
_entity.type
_entity.pdbx_description
1 polymer ?
#
loop_
_entity_poly.entity_id
_entity_poly.type
_entity_poly.pdbx_seq_one_letter_code
_entity_poly.pdbx_strand_id
1 'polypeptide(L)' 'MAKFSREQIQQQINAHFVREGVEKGIALTLAMRGADHYCDSANATVISSIAHAKTFLKSTKRIKGAPDIKRNQGRARR' A
#
# COMPACT_ATOMS: atom_id res chain seq x y z
N MET A 1 -12.35 -0.80 -21.34
CA MET A 1 -12.48 -0.90 -19.88
C MET A 1 -12.45 0.50 -19.31
N ALA A 2 -13.50 0.93 -18.60
CA ALA A 2 -13.48 2.22 -17.93
C ALA A 2 -12.42 2.17 -16.82
N LYS A 3 -11.40 3.04 -16.90
CA LYS A 3 -10.45 3.22 -15.82
C LYS A 3 -11.16 3.99 -14.71
N PHE A 4 -11.06 3.52 -13.48
CA PHE A 4 -11.55 4.28 -12.33
C PHE A 4 -10.74 5.57 -12.21
N SER A 5 -11.38 6.63 -11.72
CA SER A 5 -10.68 7.89 -11.45
C SER A 5 -9.61 7.70 -10.37
N ARG A 6 -8.57 8.54 -10.40
CA ARG A 6 -7.53 8.57 -9.37
C ARG A 6 -8.12 8.65 -7.97
N GLU A 7 -9.16 9.46 -7.82
CA GLU A 7 -9.87 9.70 -6.56
C GLU A 7 -10.59 8.44 -6.06
N GLN A 8 -11.30 7.73 -6.95
CA GLN A 8 -11.96 6.46 -6.61
C GLN A 8 -10.94 5.41 -6.17
N ILE A 9 -9.80 5.31 -6.88
CA ILE A 9 -8.72 4.39 -6.50
C ILE A 9 -8.10 4.79 -5.16
N GLN A 10 -7.84 6.07 -4.95
CA GLN A 10 -7.30 6.57 -3.68
C GLN A 10 -8.24 6.24 -2.51
N GLN A 11 -9.55 6.48 -2.64
CA GLN A 11 -10.53 6.14 -1.60
C GLN A 11 -10.57 4.63 -1.32
N GLN A 12 -10.53 3.81 -2.37
CA GLN A 12 -10.56 2.35 -2.25
C GLN A 12 -9.32 1.79 -1.55
N ILE A 13 -8.13 2.30 -1.91
CA ILE A 13 -6.87 1.91 -1.28
C ILE A 13 -6.81 2.40 0.19
N ASN A 14 -7.27 3.62 0.47
CA ASN A 14 -7.31 4.16 1.83
C ASN A 14 -8.22 3.31 2.74
N ALA A 15 -9.44 3.00 2.26
CA ALA A 15 -10.39 2.16 2.99
C ALA A 15 -9.80 0.77 3.26
N HIS A 16 -9.05 0.19 2.31
CA HIS A 16 -8.36 -1.08 2.52
C HIS A 16 -7.35 -1.00 3.69
N PHE A 17 -6.48 0.01 3.70
CA PHE A 17 -5.46 0.16 4.75
C PHE A 17 -6.04 0.52 6.12
N VAL A 18 -7.09 1.36 6.18
CA VAL A 18 -7.78 1.65 7.44
C VAL A 18 -8.43 0.38 8.00
N ARG A 19 -9.03 -0.47 7.14
CA ARG A 19 -9.56 -1.77 7.56
C ARG A 19 -8.47 -2.75 8.02
N GLU A 20 -7.27 -2.65 7.47
CA GLU A 20 -6.09 -3.40 7.95
C GLU A 20 -5.50 -2.85 9.26
N GLY A 21 -6.06 -1.77 9.82
CA GLY A 21 -5.60 -1.16 11.06
C GLY A 21 -4.38 -0.25 10.89
N VAL A 22 -4.10 0.21 9.67
CA VAL A 22 -3.08 1.24 9.43
C VAL A 22 -3.60 2.59 9.91
N GLU A 23 -2.74 3.36 10.58
CA GLU A 23 -3.05 4.72 11.02
C GLU A 23 -3.55 5.58 9.85
N LYS A 24 -4.61 6.36 10.05
CA LYS A 24 -5.26 7.15 8.99
C LYS A 24 -4.31 8.04 8.18
N GLY A 25 -3.32 8.68 8.83
CA GLY A 25 -2.33 9.52 8.15
C GLY A 25 -1.39 8.71 7.24
N ILE A 26 -0.96 7.54 7.71
CA ILE A 26 -0.15 6.59 6.93
C ILE A 26 -1.00 6.00 5.80
N ALA A 27 -2.25 5.60 6.07
CA ALA A 27 -3.17 5.05 5.09
C ALA A 27 -3.46 6.03 3.95
N LEU A 28 -3.64 7.32 4.25
CA LEU A 28 -3.79 8.38 3.25
C LEU A 28 -2.53 8.48 2.36
N THR A 29 -1.35 8.47 2.96
CA THR A 29 -0.06 8.54 2.25
C THR A 29 0.13 7.34 1.32
N LEU A 30 -0.19 6.14 1.80
CA LEU A 30 -0.16 4.91 1.02
C LEU A 30 -1.17 4.92 -0.12
N ALA A 31 -2.36 5.47 0.12
CA ALA A 31 -3.41 5.60 -0.87
C ALA A 31 -3.03 6.55 -2.01
N MET A 32 -2.44 7.70 -1.71
CA MET A 32 -1.94 8.63 -2.73
C MET A 32 -0.89 7.95 -3.61
N ARG A 33 0.08 7.26 -2.99
CA ARG A 33 1.16 6.57 -3.71
C ARG A 33 0.69 5.37 -4.53
N GLY A 34 -0.33 4.67 -4.05
CA GLY A 34 -1.01 3.60 -4.80
C GLY A 34 -1.80 4.15 -5.99
N ALA A 35 -2.52 5.26 -5.79
CA ALA A 35 -3.27 5.93 -6.85
C ALA A 35 -2.35 6.50 -7.94
N ASP A 36 -1.21 7.06 -7.57
CA ASP A 36 -0.23 7.55 -8.55
C ASP A 36 0.32 6.40 -9.41
N HIS A 37 0.64 5.25 -8.81
CA HIS A 37 1.05 4.05 -9.56
C HIS A 37 -0.06 3.53 -10.50
N TYR A 38 -1.32 3.60 -10.08
CA TYR A 38 -2.46 3.23 -10.93
C TYR A 38 -2.58 4.12 -12.16
N CYS A 39 -2.33 5.42 -12.01
CA CYS A 39 -2.38 6.39 -13.11
C CYS A 39 -1.16 6.31 -14.03
N ASP A 40 0.02 6.07 -13.48
CA ASP A 40 1.29 6.04 -14.21
C ASP A 40 1.46 4.76 -15.05
N SER A 41 0.98 3.62 -14.55
CA SER A 41 1.14 2.34 -15.23
C SER A 41 -0.08 1.97 -16.08
N ALA A 42 0.14 1.79 -17.39
CA ALA A 42 -0.92 1.49 -18.36
C ALA A 42 -1.78 0.26 -18.00
N ASN A 43 -1.19 -0.72 -17.31
CA ASN A 43 -1.79 -2.00 -16.91
C ASN A 43 -1.93 -2.18 -15.39
N ALA A 44 -1.77 -1.11 -14.60
CA ALA A 44 -1.95 -1.22 -13.16
C ALA A 44 -3.41 -1.50 -12.80
N THR A 45 -3.57 -2.36 -11.80
CA THR A 45 -4.84 -2.68 -11.17
C THR A 45 -4.87 -2.13 -9.75
N VAL A 46 -6.06 -2.11 -9.15
CA VAL A 46 -6.18 -1.72 -7.73
C VAL A 46 -5.34 -2.65 -6.85
N ILE A 47 -5.28 -3.94 -7.17
CA ILE A 47 -4.49 -4.93 -6.44
C ILE A 47 -2.99 -4.66 -6.56
N SER A 48 -2.48 -4.39 -7.78
CA SER A 48 -1.06 -4.05 -7.97
C SER A 48 -0.69 -2.75 -7.25
N SER A 49 -1.60 -1.78 -7.23
CA SER A 49 -1.45 -0.51 -6.54
C SER A 49 -1.41 -0.66 -5.02
N ILE A 50 -2.25 -1.53 -4.45
CA ILE A 50 -2.19 -1.92 -3.03
C ILE A 50 -0.86 -2.63 -2.73
N ALA A 51 -0.41 -3.54 -3.57
CA ALA A 51 0.87 -4.24 -3.40
C ALA A 51 2.07 -3.28 -3.44
N HIS A 52 2.04 -2.31 -4.37
CA HIS A 52 3.04 -1.25 -4.48
C HIS A 52 3.05 -0.41 -3.20
N ALA A 53 1.90 0.05 -2.72
CA ALA A 53 1.77 0.77 -1.46
C ALA A 53 2.27 -0.06 -0.25
N LYS A 54 1.94 -1.35 -0.17
CA LYS A 54 2.44 -2.26 0.90
C LYS A 54 3.96 -2.38 0.90
N THR A 55 4.59 -2.32 -0.27
CA THR A 55 6.05 -2.34 -0.41
C THR A 55 6.67 -1.07 0.17
N PHE A 56 6.03 0.09 -0.09
CA PHE A 56 6.42 1.34 0.54
C PHE A 56 6.22 1.33 2.04
N LEU A 57 5.09 0.84 2.54
CA LEU A 57 4.86 0.69 3.98
C LEU A 57 5.98 -0.11 4.64
N LYS A 58 6.40 -1.24 4.05
CA LYS A 58 7.52 -2.04 4.56
C LYS A 58 8.85 -1.27 4.56
N SER A 59 9.06 -0.39 3.60
CA SER A 59 10.23 0.48 3.52
C SER A 59 10.20 1.58 4.59
N THR A 60 9.06 2.27 4.76
CA THR A 60 8.88 3.31 5.79
C THR A 60 8.89 2.76 7.21
N LYS A 61 8.47 1.50 7.45
CA LYS A 61 8.56 0.84 8.76
C LYS A 61 10.00 0.64 9.28
N ARG A 62 11.04 0.84 8.47
CA ARG A 62 12.44 0.96 8.95
C ARG A 62 12.73 2.30 9.63
N ILE A 63 11.80 3.26 9.55
CA ILE A 63 11.89 4.57 10.16
C ILE A 63 11.00 4.56 11.42
N LYS A 64 11.67 4.70 12.57
CA LYS A 64 11.21 4.75 13.97
C LYS A 64 9.68 4.88 14.19
N GLY A 65 9.04 3.84 14.75
CA GLY A 65 7.66 3.90 15.29
C GLY A 65 6.66 2.84 14.81
N ALA A 66 7.07 1.89 13.95
CA ALA A 66 6.14 0.88 13.44
C ALA A 66 5.86 -0.26 14.44
N PRO A 67 4.62 -0.79 14.51
CA PRO A 67 4.34 -2.00 15.29
C PRO A 67 5.17 -3.16 14.72
N ASP A 68 5.84 -3.87 15.62
CA ASP A 68 6.75 -4.99 15.39
C ASP A 68 6.00 -6.14 14.71
N ILE A 69 5.82 -6.06 13.39
CA ILE A 69 5.37 -7.21 12.62
C ILE A 69 6.61 -8.09 12.50
N LYS A 70 6.76 -9.02 13.46
CA LYS A 70 7.75 -10.09 13.41
C LYS A 70 7.69 -10.75 12.04
N ARG A 71 8.60 -10.34 11.18
CA ARG A 71 8.80 -10.94 9.87
C ARG A 71 9.43 -12.30 10.14
N ASN A 72 8.59 -13.32 10.28
CA ASN A 72 9.03 -14.71 10.31
C ASN A 72 9.58 -15.06 8.92
N GLN A 73 10.77 -14.55 8.60
CA GLN A 73 11.58 -15.01 7.50
C GLN A 73 12.21 -16.31 7.95
N GLY A 74 11.43 -17.39 7.84
CA GLY A 74 11.98 -18.72 7.68
C GLY A 74 12.85 -18.72 6.43
N ARG A 75 14.13 -18.44 6.60
CA ARG A 75 15.17 -18.76 5.62
C ARG A 75 16.10 -19.75 6.28
N ALA A 76 15.60 -20.98 6.42
CA ALA A 76 16.44 -22.14 6.59
C ALA A 76 17.38 -22.21 5.38
N ARG A 77 18.65 -21.91 5.60
CA ARG A 77 19.74 -22.33 4.73
C ARG A 77 20.67 -23.15 5.61
N ARG A 78 20.48 -24.46 5.56
CA ARG A 78 21.56 -25.42 5.76
C ARG A 78 22.35 -25.53 4.46
#